data_AF-A0AAN6MDT1-F1
#
_entry.id   AF-A0AAN6MDT1-F1
#
_cell.length_a   1.000
_cell.length_b   1.000
_cell.length_c   1.000
_cell.angle_alpha   90.00
_cell.angle_beta   90.00
_cell.angle_gamma   90.00
#
_symmetry.space_group_name_H-M   'P 1'
#
loop_
_entity.id
_entity.type
_entity.pdbx_description
1 polymer ?
#
loop_
_entity_poly.entity_id
_entity_poly.type
_entity_poly.pdbx_seq_one_letter_code
_entity_poly.pdbx_strand_id
1 'polypeptide(L)' 'MPLYLIDTAFNSGIYPNHDAHSPLVHGDYTITWICALPLELAVSRALLDEEHPLLPNQAGDNNIYVLGRID' A
#
# COMPACT_ATOMS: atom_id res chain seq x y z
N MET A 1 -6.15 19.35 -21.42
CA MET A 1 -5.57 20.58 -22.03
C MET A 1 -4.30 20.93 -21.25
N PRO A 2 -3.18 21.23 -21.93
CA PRO A 2 -1.80 20.96 -21.47
C PRO A 2 -1.11 22.23 -20.93
N LEU A 3 0.04 22.18 -20.24
CA LEU A 3 1.39 22.04 -20.82
C LEU A 3 2.49 22.12 -19.72
N TYR A 4 3.72 21.79 -20.15
CA TYR A 4 5.07 21.81 -19.53
C TYR A 4 5.59 20.38 -19.34
N LEU A 5 6.33 19.72 -20.25
CA LEU A 5 7.36 20.10 -21.23
C LEU A 5 8.70 20.63 -20.65
N ILE A 6 9.68 19.71 -20.54
CA ILE A 6 11.14 19.81 -20.85
C ILE A 6 12.02 20.59 -19.85
N ASP A 7 13.23 20.18 -19.46
CA ASP A 7 14.25 19.22 -19.95
C ASP A 7 15.07 18.74 -18.74
N THR A 8 15.61 17.53 -18.75
CA THR A 8 17.04 17.34 -18.49
C THR A 8 17.47 15.93 -18.91
N ALA A 9 18.17 15.89 -20.03
CA ALA A 9 19.15 14.87 -20.39
C ALA A 9 18.63 13.46 -20.75
N PHE A 10 18.73 13.23 -22.05
CA PHE A 10 18.95 11.99 -22.76
C PHE A 10 19.94 11.03 -22.06
N ASN A 11 19.53 10.29 -21.02
CA ASN A 11 20.10 8.99 -20.60
C ASN A 11 19.20 8.44 -19.47
N SER A 12 18.42 7.39 -19.68
CA SER A 12 18.95 6.03 -19.68
C SER A 12 17.80 5.06 -19.87
N GLY A 13 18.04 3.98 -20.62
CA GLY A 13 17.13 2.85 -20.72
C GLY A 13 17.03 2.12 -19.38
N ILE A 14 16.19 2.62 -18.46
CA ILE A 14 15.82 1.99 -17.20
C ILE A 14 14.32 2.26 -16.97
N TYR A 15 13.45 1.57 -17.71
CA TYR A 15 12.18 1.21 -17.07
C TYR A 15 12.57 0.08 -16.12
N PRO A 16 12.57 0.32 -14.78
CA PRO A 16 12.98 -0.73 -13.86
C PRO A 16 12.03 -1.91 -14.09
N ASN A 17 12.67 -3.04 -14.32
CA ASN A 17 12.05 -4.34 -14.44
C ASN A 17 10.98 -4.50 -13.35
N HIS A 18 9.76 -4.91 -13.69
CA HIS A 18 8.63 -5.00 -12.75
C HIS A 18 8.76 -6.17 -11.74
N ASP A 19 9.98 -6.66 -11.56
CA ASP A 19 10.30 -7.89 -10.84
C ASP A 19 10.94 -7.61 -9.45
N ALA A 20 10.92 -6.35 -9.01
CA ALA A 20 11.24 -5.97 -7.64
C ALA A 20 10.06 -5.15 -7.12
N HIS A 21 9.21 -5.77 -6.30
CA HIS A 21 8.06 -5.09 -5.69
C HIS A 21 8.60 -3.88 -4.92
N SER A 22 8.35 -2.68 -5.45
CA SER A 22 8.61 -1.45 -4.71
C SER A 22 7.97 -1.58 -3.32
N PRO A 23 8.64 -1.13 -2.26
CA PRO A 23 8.06 -1.19 -0.92
C PRO A 23 6.70 -0.50 -0.91
N LEU A 24 5.68 -1.21 -0.44
CA LEU A 24 4.32 -0.71 -0.37
C LEU A 24 4.25 0.52 0.52
N VAL A 25 3.44 1.49 0.12
CA VAL A 25 3.18 2.72 0.85
C VAL A 25 1.70 2.83 1.21
N HIS A 26 1.37 3.74 2.13
CA HIS A 26 -0.02 3.94 2.58
C HIS A 26 -0.99 4.23 1.42
N GLY A 27 -0.52 4.87 0.36
CA GLY A 27 -1.33 5.19 -0.83
C GLY A 27 -1.69 3.99 -1.71
N ASP A 28 -1.07 2.83 -1.51
CA ASP A 28 -1.36 1.62 -2.30
C ASP A 28 -2.62 0.89 -1.80
N TYR A 29 -3.13 1.24 -0.62
CA TYR A 29 -4.34 0.65 -0.03
C TYR A 29 -5.55 1.55 -0.28
N THR A 30 -6.47 1.07 -1.11
CA THR A 30 -7.60 1.88 -1.63
C THR A 30 -8.90 1.72 -0.84
N ILE A 31 -9.01 0.66 -0.04
CA ILE A 31 -10.18 0.33 0.77
C ILE A 31 -9.72 0.02 2.19
N THR A 32 -10.53 0.38 3.19
CA THR A 32 -10.28 0.08 4.60
C THR A 32 -11.55 -0.44 5.25
N TRP A 33 -11.43 -1.52 6.03
CA TRP A 33 -12.48 -2.01 6.91
C TRP A 33 -12.14 -1.65 8.36
N ILE A 34 -13.03 -0.93 9.04
CA ILE A 34 -12.95 -0.64 10.47
C ILE A 34 -13.73 -1.71 11.27
N CYS A 35 -13.05 -2.38 12.19
CA CYS A 35 -13.65 -3.35 13.10
C CYS A 35 -13.72 -2.78 14.52
N ALA A 36 -14.83 -3.01 15.22
CA ALA A 36 -14.98 -2.59 16.62
C ALA A 36 -14.50 -3.67 17.60
N LEU A 37 -14.57 -4.95 17.20
CA LEU A 37 -14.23 -6.09 18.03
C LEU A 37 -13.04 -6.89 17.47
N PRO A 38 -12.20 -7.50 18.33
CA PRO A 38 -11.10 -8.36 17.89
C PRO A 38 -11.54 -9.54 17.02
N LEU A 39 -12.74 -10.07 17.26
CA LEU A 39 -13.32 -11.16 16.46
C LEU A 39 -13.58 -10.70 15.02
N GLU A 40 -14.10 -9.49 14.84
CA GLU A 40 -14.36 -8.93 13.50
C GLU A 40 -13.05 -8.70 12.75
N LEU A 41 -11.99 -8.25 13.45
CA LEU A 41 -10.66 -8.12 12.87
C LEU A 41 -10.10 -9.48 12.43
N ALA A 42 -10.28 -10.53 13.24
CA ALA A 42 -9.84 -11.88 12.89
C ALA A 42 -10.56 -12.41 11.64
N VAL A 43 -11.88 -12.15 11.52
CA VAL A 43 -12.66 -12.52 10.33
C VAL A 43 -12.20 -11.73 9.12
N SER A 44 -12.03 -10.41 9.25
CA SER A 44 -11.58 -9.53 8.14
C SER A 44 -10.20 -9.93 7.64
N ARG A 45 -9.28 -10.24 8.56
CA ARG A 45 -7.94 -10.75 8.25
C ARG A 45 -7.98 -12.08 7.50
N ALA A 46 -8.89 -12.98 7.88
CA ALA A 46 -9.06 -14.27 7.21
C ALA A 46 -9.64 -14.17 5.79
N LEU A 47 -10.18 -13.00 5.39
CA LEU A 47 -10.67 -12.75 4.04
C LEU A 47 -9.59 -12.21 3.09
N LEU A 48 -8.38 -11.91 3.59
CA LEU A 48 -7.26 -11.50 2.74
C LEU A 48 -6.68 -12.70 2.01
N ASP A 49 -6.39 -12.54 0.72
CA ASP A 49 -5.64 -13.53 -0.06
C ASP A 49 -4.14 -13.46 0.27
N GLU A 50 -3.63 -12.26 0.54
CA GLU A 50 -2.24 -12.00 0.95
C GLU A 50 -2.20 -10.95 2.06
N GLU A 51 -1.41 -11.21 3.11
CA GLU A 51 -1.08 -10.22 4.14
C GLU A 51 0.25 -9.54 3.84
N HIS A 52 0.27 -8.22 3.97
CA HIS A 52 1.46 -7.40 3.76
C HIS A 52 2.09 -6.97 5.09
N PRO A 53 3.40 -6.63 5.11
CA PRO A 53 4.05 -6.05 6.27
C PRO A 53 3.38 -4.77 6.75
N LEU A 54 3.37 -4.56 8.06
CA LEU A 54 2.80 -3.36 8.67
C LEU A 54 3.61 -2.13 8.27
N LEU A 55 2.90 -1.04 7.93
CA LEU A 55 3.51 0.26 7.70
C LEU A 55 3.60 1.06 9.01
N PRO A 56 4.51 2.05 9.11
CA PRO A 56 4.60 2.90 10.29
C PRO A 56 3.30 3.66 10.54
N ASN A 57 2.77 3.52 11.76
CA ASN A 57 1.62 4.28 12.23
C ASN A 57 2.00 5.73 12.55
N GLN A 58 1.00 6.61 12.55
CA GLN A 58 1.18 7.98 13.03
C GLN A 58 1.44 7.98 14.55
N ALA A 59 2.20 8.97 15.03
CA ALA A 59 2.50 9.10 16.45
C ALA A 59 1.22 9.26 17.28
N GLY A 60 1.03 8.39 18.28
CA GLY A 60 -0.15 8.38 19.15
C GLY A 60 -1.33 7.56 18.63
N ASP A 61 -1.20 6.92 17.47
CA ASP A 61 -2.20 5.98 16.97
C ASP A 61 -2.01 4.60 17.62
N ASN A 62 -2.98 4.20 18.43
CA ASN A 62 -3.01 2.93 19.14
C ASN A 62 -3.93 1.90 18.46
N ASN A 63 -4.40 2.17 17.25
CA ASN A 63 -5.20 1.23 16.47
C ASN A 63 -4.36 0.05 16.00
N ILE A 64 -5.03 -1.09 15.83
CA ILE A 64 -4.43 -2.30 15.25
C ILE A 64 -4.81 -2.33 13.78
N TYR A 65 -3.80 -2.41 12.91
CA TYR A 65 -3.98 -2.53 11.47
C TYR A 65 -3.55 -3.91 10.98
N VAL A 66 -4.21 -4.36 9.92
CA VAL A 66 -3.77 -5.49 9.10
C VAL A 66 -3.86 -5.00 7.67
N LEU A 67 -2.78 -5.19 6.91
CA LEU A 67 -2.66 -4.74 5.53
C LEU A 67 -2.59 -5.97 4.64
N GLY A 68 -3.17 -5.90 3.45
CA GLY A 68 -3.18 -7.03 2.52
C GLY A 68 -3.93 -6.71 1.24
N ARG A 69 -4.10 -7.73 0.38
CA ARG A 69 -4.95 -7.65 -0.81
C ARG A 69 -6.00 -8.76 -0.84
N ILE A 70 -7.04 -8.50 -1.61
CA ILE A 70 -8.06 -9.46 -2.03
C ILE A 70 -8.07 -9.40 -3.56
N ASP A 71 -7.96 -10.54 -4.23
CA ASP A 71 -7.90 -10.66 -5.70
C ASP A 71 -9.27 -10.96 -6.35
#